data_AF-A0A380FC31-F1
#
_entry.id   AF-A0A380FC31-F1
#
_cell.length_a   1.000
_cell.length_b   1.000
_cell.length_c   1.000
_cell.angle_alpha   90.00
_cell.angle_beta   90.00
_cell.angle_gamma   90.00
#
_symmetry.space_group_name_H-M   'P 1'
#
loop_
_entity.id
_entity.type
_entity.pdbx_description
1 polymer ?
#
loop_
_entity_poly.entity_id
_entity_poly.type
_entity_poly.pdbx_seq_one_letter_code
_entity_poly.pdbx_strand_id
1 'polypeptide(L)'
;MDKKDVQVDRGDLKQNLSEKFVWAIAYGSCIGWGAFILPGDWIAKSGPMSSAIGLIIGALLMILIAVSYGALVERFPVFWGCICL
;
A
#
# COMPACT_ATOMS: atom_id res chain seq x y z
N MET A 1 19.90 35.95 17.21
CA MET A 1 19.10 34.72 17.35
C MET A 1 19.37 33.90 16.12
N ASP A 2 20.32 32.97 16.28
CA ASP A 2 20.91 32.10 15.26
C ASP A 2 19.91 30.99 14.92
N LYS A 3 19.37 31.01 13.71
CA LYS A 3 18.51 29.95 13.21
C LYS A 3 19.43 28.98 12.48
N LYS A 4 19.95 27.97 13.20
CA LYS A 4 20.65 26.85 12.56
C LYS A 4 19.64 26.05 11.78
N ASP A 5 19.67 26.23 10.47
CA ASP A 5 19.05 25.32 9.54
C ASP A 5 19.81 24.00 9.65
N VAL A 6 19.19 23.03 10.33
CA VAL A 6 19.67 21.66 10.37
C VAL A 6 19.61 21.15 8.93
N GLN A 7 20.75 21.24 8.22
CA GLN A 7 20.99 20.55 6.98
C GLN A 7 20.88 19.05 7.30
N VAL A 8 19.69 18.49 7.11
CA VAL A 8 19.49 17.04 7.08
C VAL A 8 20.19 16.58 5.81
N ASP A 9 21.46 16.22 5.94
CA ASP A 9 22.23 15.50 4.93
C ASP A 9 21.47 14.19 4.68
N ARG A 10 20.53 14.24 3.72
CA ARG A 10 19.97 13.05 3.11
C ARG A 10 21.09 12.53 2.24
N GLY A 11 22.09 11.93 2.88
CA GLY A 11 23.24 11.34 2.23
C GLY A 11 22.73 10.61 1.02
N ASP A 12 23.28 10.97 -0.14
CA ASP A 12 22.90 10.61 -1.51
C ASP A 12 22.46 9.14 -1.61
N LEU A 13 21.25 8.85 -1.12
CA LEU A 13 20.56 7.58 -1.26
C LEU A 13 20.06 7.64 -2.68
N LYS A 14 21.04 7.46 -3.59
CA LYS A 14 20.88 7.28 -5.01
C LYS A 14 19.60 6.49 -5.15
N GLN A 15 18.55 7.14 -5.69
CA GLN A 15 17.21 6.60 -5.83
C GLN A 15 17.24 5.51 -6.92
N ASN A 16 18.05 4.50 -6.64
CA ASN A 16 18.52 3.41 -7.46
C ASN A 16 18.15 2.11 -6.72
N LEU A 17 17.09 2.15 -5.90
CA LEU A 17 16.29 0.97 -5.71
C LEU A 17 15.78 0.62 -7.11
N SER A 18 16.45 -0.33 -7.74
CA SER A 18 16.01 -0.97 -8.99
C SER A 18 14.50 -1.16 -8.92
N GLU A 19 13.77 -0.84 -9.99
CA GLU A 19 12.30 -0.90 -10.04
C GLU A 19 11.75 -2.20 -9.43
N LYS A 20 12.46 -3.32 -9.61
CA LYS A 20 12.14 -4.62 -9.00
C LYS A 20 12.01 -4.59 -7.47
N PHE A 21 12.84 -3.80 -6.79
CA PHE A 21 12.84 -3.66 -5.33
C PHE A 21 11.65 -2.81 -4.85
N VAL A 22 11.27 -1.79 -5.63
CA VAL A 22 10.06 -1.00 -5.37
C VAL A 22 8.81 -1.87 -5.52
N TRP A 23 8.74 -2.67 -6.59
CA TRP A 23 7.69 -3.67 -6.77
C TRP A 23 7.68 -4.68 -5.62
N ALA A 24 8.84 -5.20 -5.21
CA ALA A 24 8.92 -6.16 -4.10
C ALA A 24 8.39 -5.59 -2.78
N ILE A 25 8.72 -4.34 -2.44
CA ILE A 25 8.22 -3.66 -1.23
C ILE A 25 6.71 -3.41 -1.35
N ALA A 26 6.23 -2.94 -2.50
CA ALA A 26 4.81 -2.71 -2.72
C ALA A 26 4.00 -4.00 -2.56
N TYR A 27 4.43 -5.10 -3.21
CA TYR A 27 3.79 -6.40 -3.07
C TYR A 27 3.86 -6.95 -1.65
N GLY A 28 5.00 -6.81 -0.98
CA GLY A 28 5.18 -7.24 0.41
C GLY A 28 4.25 -6.51 1.38
N SER A 29 3.98 -5.22 1.14
CA SER A 29 3.05 -4.45 1.96
C SER A 29 1.58 -4.80 1.71
N CYS A 30 1.23 -5.29 0.52
CA CYS A 30 -0.13 -5.70 0.20
C CYS A 30 -0.53 -7.04 0.86
N ILE A 31 0.43 -7.94 1.10
CA ILE A 31 0.19 -9.26 1.68
C ILE A 31 0.29 -9.18 3.21
N GLY A 32 -0.86 -9.18 3.89
CA GLY A 32 -0.95 -9.08 5.35
C GLY A 32 -1.64 -10.28 6.02
N TRP A 33 -1.61 -10.29 7.36
CA TRP A 33 -2.23 -11.31 8.21
C TRP A 33 -3.71 -11.58 7.89
N GLY A 34 -4.46 -10.55 7.48
CA GLY A 34 -5.87 -10.67 7.12
C GLY A 34 -6.14 -11.58 5.92
N ALA A 35 -5.18 -11.75 5.01
CA ALA A 35 -5.33 -12.60 3.83
C ALA A 35 -5.39 -14.09 4.17
N PHE A 36 -4.91 -14.52 5.35
CA PHE A 36 -4.88 -15.92 5.75
C PHE A 36 -6.02 -16.33 6.69
N ILE A 37 -6.50 -15.41 7.52
CA ILE A 37 -7.55 -15.71 8.52
C ILE A 37 -8.95 -15.65 7.92
N LEU A 38 -9.25 -14.61 7.12
CA LEU A 38 -10.59 -14.37 6.59
C LEU A 38 -11.10 -15.51 5.69
N PRO A 39 -10.29 -16.04 4.75
CA PRO A 39 -10.74 -17.14 3.90
C PRO A 39 -10.99 -18.40 4.71
N GLY A 40 -10.15 -18.71 5.70
CA GLY A 40 -10.29 -19.90 6.54
C GLY A 40 -11.58 -19.89 7.35
N ASP A 41 -11.90 -18.75 7.98
CA ASP A 41 -13.12 -18.59 8.79
C ASP A 41 -14.39 -18.67 7.91
N TRP A 42 -14.38 -18.04 6.75
CA TRP A 42 -15.53 -18.01 5.85
C TRP A 42 -15.77 -19.36 5.16
N ILE A 43 -14.70 -20.07 4.78
CA ILE A 43 -14.80 -21.41 4.21
C ILE A 43 -15.38 -22.38 5.25
N ALA A 44 -14.94 -22.30 6.51
CA ALA A 44 -15.45 -23.13 7.60
C ALA A 44 -16.92 -22.88 7.91
N LYS A 45 -17.41 -21.65 7.69
CA LYS A 45 -18.75 -21.23 8.13
C LYS A 45 -19.82 -21.26 7.02
N SER A 46 -19.45 -20.87 5.80
CA SER A 46 -20.39 -20.70 4.67
C SER A 46 -20.05 -21.59 3.47
N GLY A 47 -18.94 -22.34 3.53
CA GLY A 47 -18.44 -23.20 2.46
C GLY A 47 -17.52 -22.46 1.47
N PRO A 48 -16.80 -23.22 0.62
CA PRO A 48 -15.78 -22.66 -0.27
C PRO A 48 -16.37 -21.79 -1.39
N MET A 49 -17.57 -22.12 -1.87
CA MET A 49 -18.20 -21.45 -3.01
C MET A 49 -18.54 -19.98 -2.69
N SER A 50 -19.16 -19.70 -1.54
CA SER A 50 -19.54 -18.34 -1.13
C SER A 50 -18.32 -17.48 -0.78
N SER A 51 -17.32 -18.09 -0.16
CA SER A 51 -16.08 -17.43 0.26
C SER A 51 -15.27 -16.96 -0.95
N ALA A 52 -15.17 -17.81 -1.98
CA ALA A 52 -14.52 -17.44 -3.24
C ALA A 52 -15.22 -16.27 -3.94
N ILE A 53 -16.56 -16.29 -4.01
CA ILE A 53 -17.34 -15.21 -4.64
C ILE A 53 -17.17 -13.90 -3.85
N GLY A 54 -17.21 -13.95 -2.52
CA GLY A 54 -16.98 -12.77 -1.66
C GLY A 54 -15.59 -12.16 -1.84
N LEU A 55 -14.55 -12.99 -1.94
CA LEU A 55 -13.18 -12.54 -2.20
C LEU A 55 -13.04 -11.90 -3.59
N ILE A 56 -13.67 -12.48 -4.62
CA ILE A 56 -13.65 -11.93 -5.98
C ILE A 56 -14.35 -10.56 -6.03
N ILE A 57 -15.53 -10.44 -5.41
CA ILE A 57 -16.27 -9.17 -5.34
C ILE A 57 -15.47 -8.13 -4.56
N GLY A 58 -14.87 -8.53 -3.42
CA GLY A 58 -14.00 -7.66 -2.63
C GLY A 58 -12.78 -7.18 -3.43
N ALA A 59 -12.13 -8.06 -4.18
CA ALA A 59 -10.99 -7.71 -5.03
C ALA A 59 -11.39 -6.72 -6.15
N LEU A 60 -12.53 -6.92 -6.79
CA LEU A 60 -13.08 -6.00 -7.79
C LEU A 60 -13.33 -4.60 -7.19
N LEU A 61 -13.91 -4.55 -5.99
CA LEU A 61 -14.14 -3.28 -5.29
C LEU A 61 -12.82 -2.59 -4.93
N MET A 62 -11.82 -3.33 -4.47
CA MET A 62 -10.49 -2.79 -4.15
C MET A 62 -9.81 -2.19 -5.39
N ILE A 63 -9.97 -2.79 -6.57
CA ILE A 63 -9.45 -2.22 -7.84
C ILE A 63 -10.12 -0.88 -8.14
N LEU A 64 -11.44 -0.78 -8.00
CA LEU A 64 -12.17 0.48 -8.23
C LEU A 64 -11.66 1.60 -7.30
N ILE A 65 -11.44 1.25 -6.04
CA ILE A 65 -10.91 2.16 -5.03
C ILE A 65 -9.48 2.57 -5.39
N ALA A 66 -8.62 1.63 -5.79
CA ALA A 66 -7.23 1.90 -6.17
C ALA A 66 -7.13 2.85 -7.37
N VAL A 67 -7.96 2.67 -8.40
CA VAL A 67 -8.02 3.58 -9.55
C VAL A 67 -8.45 4.99 -9.11
N SER A 68 -9.44 5.08 -8.23
CA SER A 68 -9.92 6.35 -7.67
C SER A 68 -8.83 7.07 -6.86
N TYR A 69 -8.09 6.34 -6.01
CA TYR A 69 -6.99 6.91 -5.24
C TYR A 69 -5.77 7.23 -6.10
N GLY A 70 -5.46 6.44 -7.13
CA GLY A 70 -4.38 6.72 -8.08
C GLY A 70 -4.57 8.07 -8.79
N ALA A 71 -5.80 8.35 -9.24
CA ALA A 71 -6.13 9.62 -9.86
C ALA A 71 -6.06 10.81 -8.88
N LEU A 72 -6.34 10.58 -7.59
CA LEU A 72 -6.25 11.58 -6.53
C LEU A 72 -4.79 11.89 -6.17
N VAL A 73 -3.94 10.86 -6.09
CA VAL A 73 -2.49 10.97 -5.83
C VAL A 73 -1.78 11.77 -6.92
N GLU A 74 -2.20 11.63 -8.18
CA GLU A 74 -1.64 12.40 -9.30
C GLU A 74 -1.96 13.90 -9.21
N ARG A 75 -3.16 14.26 -8.71
CA ARG A 75 -3.60 15.66 -8.60
C ARG A 75 -3.17 16.36 -7.31
N PHE A 76 -2.97 15.62 -6.23
CA PHE A 76 -2.56 16.16 -4.94
C PHE A 76 -1.27 15.47 -4.47
N PRO A 77 -0.07 15.98 -4.84
CA PRO A 77 1.20 15.52 -4.30
C PRO A 77 1.43 16.02 -2.86
N VAL A 78 0.39 16.02 -2.02
CA VAL A 78 0.44 16.57 -0.66
C VAL A 78 0.61 15.43 0.35
N PHE A 79 1.79 15.41 0.97
CA PHE A 79 2.09 14.80 2.28
C PHE A 79 2.39 13.30 2.42
N TRP A 80 2.97 12.61 1.44
CA TRP A 80 3.62 11.32 1.75
C TRP A 80 5.06 11.47 2.29
N GLY A 81 5.67 12.65 2.18
CA GLY A 81 7.03 12.91 2.66
C GLY A 81 7.24 14.16 3.53
N CYS A 82 6.19 14.96 3.79
CA CYS A 82 6.28 16.24 4.51
C CYS A 82 5.46 16.26 5.81
N ILE A 83 5.37 15.12 6.51
CA ILE A 83 5.19 15.11 7.98
C ILE A 83 6.57 14.91 8.64
N CYS A 84 7.61 15.40 7.94
CA CYS A 84 9.02 15.26 8.28
C CYS A 84 9.27 15.83 9.67
N LEU A 85 9.80 14.95 10.52
CA LEU A 85 10.76 15.21 11.58
C LEU A 85 11.74 16.35 11.24
#